data_AF-A0A6G3SLX0-F1
#
_entry.id   AF-A0A6G3SLX0-F1
#
_cell.length_a   1.000
_cell.length_b   1.000
_cell.length_c   1.000
_cell.angle_alpha   90.00
_cell.angle_beta   90.00
_cell.angle_gamma   90.00
#
_symmetry.space_group_name_H-M   'P 1'
#
loop_
_entity.id
_entity.type
_entity.pdbx_description
1 polymer ?
#
loop_
_entity_poly.entity_id
_entity_poly.type
_entity_poly.pdbx_seq_one_letter_code
_entity_poly.pdbx_strand_id
1 'polypeptide(L)'
;MRAQRRMWTTAAVTTAAVAGVLVFQGVTGTSGPDRDGQAADAKSAPVKPDVHRTALKTSPDGDSASLARRDTEPFSLLGVTWTDPSARVTGSVEARTRSAATGEWTGWLPLDTEIDGRTETGRSGVRGTTEPRWVGPSDGVEVRVLAGDGARAGLPEGLRLDTVDPGGDTTPLAAEPAAFSVEETPSEEPTPGEEPPVPPPSEEPVEEPTDEPSPTPT
;
A
#
# COMPACT_ATOMS: atom_id res chain seq x y z
N MET A 1 28.28 62.53 5.05
CA MET A 1 27.91 61.93 3.76
C MET A 1 29.16 61.74 2.91
N ARG A 2 29.71 60.52 2.84
CA ARG A 2 30.65 60.10 1.78
C ARG A 2 30.45 58.61 1.53
N ALA A 3 30.30 58.28 0.25
CA ALA A 3 29.75 57.06 -0.29
C ALA A 3 30.73 55.88 -0.24
N GLN A 4 30.19 54.69 0.09
CA GLN A 4 30.89 53.42 -0.13
C GLN A 4 30.29 52.72 -1.34
N ARG A 5 31.12 52.63 -2.37
CA ARG A 5 30.87 51.95 -3.65
C ARG A 5 30.67 50.46 -3.39
N ARG A 6 29.52 49.91 -3.80
CA ARG A 6 29.32 48.47 -3.92
C ARG A 6 29.28 48.14 -5.41
N MET A 7 30.41 47.63 -5.90
CA MET A 7 30.56 47.05 -7.22
C MET A 7 29.96 45.65 -7.26
N TRP A 8 29.39 45.34 -8.41
CA TRP A 8 28.55 44.21 -8.78
C TRP A 8 29.23 42.85 -8.66
N THR A 9 28.41 41.79 -8.60
CA THR A 9 28.69 40.57 -9.37
C THR A 9 27.38 39.88 -9.72
N THR A 10 27.09 39.91 -11.02
CA THR A 10 26.03 39.21 -11.74
C THR A 10 26.38 37.72 -11.78
N ALA A 11 25.53 36.84 -11.26
CA ALA A 11 25.67 35.40 -11.42
C ALA A 11 24.65 34.92 -12.45
N ALA A 12 25.15 34.42 -13.58
CA ALA A 12 24.38 33.92 -14.70
C ALA A 12 23.72 32.57 -14.37
N VAL A 13 22.41 32.49 -14.57
CA VAL A 13 21.62 31.27 -14.51
C VAL A 13 21.82 30.49 -15.81
N THR A 14 22.30 29.26 -15.72
CA THR A 14 22.31 28.30 -16.85
C THR A 14 21.25 27.25 -16.59
N THR A 15 20.09 27.38 -17.25
CA THR A 15 19.07 26.34 -17.32
C THR A 15 19.45 25.34 -18.41
N ALA A 16 19.85 24.13 -18.03
CA ALA A 16 19.94 23.00 -18.94
C ALA A 16 18.56 22.30 -19.00
N ALA A 17 17.85 22.48 -20.12
CA ALA A 17 16.65 21.72 -20.42
C ALA A 17 17.05 20.38 -21.04
N VAL A 18 16.83 19.28 -20.33
CA VAL A 18 16.98 17.92 -20.88
C VAL A 18 15.60 17.44 -21.31
N ALA A 19 15.36 17.43 -22.63
CA ALA A 19 14.19 16.78 -23.22
C ALA A 19 14.48 15.28 -23.34
N GLY A 20 13.91 14.48 -22.43
CA GLY A 20 13.93 13.02 -22.52
C GLY A 20 12.75 12.54 -23.38
N VAL A 21 13.04 11.93 -24.53
CA VAL A 21 12.04 11.18 -25.31
C VAL A 21 11.92 9.79 -24.69
N LEU A 22 10.76 9.48 -24.12
CA LEU A 22 10.41 8.13 -23.69
C LEU A 22 9.92 7.34 -24.91
N VAL A 23 10.73 6.39 -25.39
CA VAL A 23 10.29 5.38 -26.35
C VAL A 23 9.73 4.21 -25.55
N PHE A 24 8.41 4.08 -25.48
CA PHE A 24 7.77 2.85 -25.02
C PHE A 24 7.92 1.79 -26.12
N GLN A 25 8.97 0.97 -26.03
CA GLN A 25 9.02 -0.28 -26.78
C GLN A 25 8.08 -1.27 -26.07
N GLY A 26 6.88 -1.43 -26.61
CA GLY A 26 5.99 -2.50 -26.21
C GLY A 26 6.66 -3.84 -26.50
N VAL A 27 7.08 -4.56 -25.45
CA VAL A 27 7.35 -5.99 -25.54
C VAL A 27 6.00 -6.66 -25.75
N THR A 28 5.61 -6.81 -27.02
CA THR A 28 4.67 -7.84 -27.41
C THR A 28 5.44 -9.15 -27.32
N GLY A 29 5.14 -9.95 -26.30
CA GLY A 29 5.68 -11.30 -26.17
C GLY A 29 5.29 -12.09 -27.41
N THR A 30 6.25 -12.34 -28.29
CA THR A 30 6.04 -13.24 -29.41
C THR A 30 6.13 -14.66 -28.84
N SER A 31 4.98 -15.32 -28.74
CA SER A 31 4.92 -16.73 -28.39
C SER A 31 5.44 -17.53 -29.57
N GLY A 32 6.73 -17.86 -29.56
CA GLY A 32 7.28 -18.88 -30.44
C GLY A 32 6.70 -20.26 -30.05
N PRO A 33 6.24 -21.07 -31.01
CA PRO A 33 5.63 -22.36 -30.70
C PRO A 33 6.72 -23.42 -30.55
N ASP A 34 7.53 -23.36 -29.50
CA ASP A 34 8.47 -24.42 -29.11
C ASP A 34 8.97 -24.15 -27.68
N ARG A 35 8.11 -24.39 -26.69
CA ARG A 35 8.56 -24.67 -25.33
C ARG A 35 7.82 -25.90 -24.86
N ASP A 36 8.54 -27.02 -24.86
CA ASP A 36 8.10 -28.27 -24.24
C ASP A 36 7.48 -27.96 -22.88
N GLY A 37 6.25 -28.45 -22.69
CA GLY A 37 5.39 -28.18 -21.55
C GLY A 37 5.93 -28.77 -20.25
N GLN A 38 7.02 -28.21 -19.73
CA GLN A 38 7.35 -28.32 -18.33
C GLN A 38 6.33 -27.45 -17.59
N ALA A 39 5.20 -28.06 -17.26
CA ALA A 39 4.28 -27.50 -16.27
C ALA A 39 5.14 -27.13 -15.06
N ALA A 40 5.28 -25.82 -14.79
CA ALA A 40 5.97 -25.37 -13.60
C ALA A 40 5.23 -26.01 -12.42
N ASP A 41 5.92 -26.89 -11.69
CA ASP A 41 5.37 -27.53 -10.50
C ASP A 41 5.14 -26.41 -9.48
N ALA A 42 3.94 -25.85 -9.46
CA ALA A 42 3.56 -24.68 -8.66
C ALA A 42 3.45 -25.01 -7.14
N LYS A 43 4.10 -26.07 -6.69
CA LYS A 43 4.07 -26.50 -5.28
C LYS A 43 5.16 -25.77 -4.50
N SER A 44 5.02 -24.46 -4.36
CA SER A 44 5.78 -23.73 -3.34
C SER A 44 5.18 -24.04 -1.97
N ALA A 45 5.99 -24.56 -1.05
CA ALA A 45 5.54 -24.78 0.33
C ALA A 45 5.20 -23.43 0.99
N PRO A 46 4.30 -23.40 2.00
CA PRO A 46 4.00 -22.17 2.73
C PRO A 46 5.27 -21.56 3.33
N VAL A 47 5.55 -20.30 3.02
CA VAL A 47 6.66 -19.57 3.62
C VAL A 47 6.35 -19.32 5.10
N LYS A 48 7.33 -19.59 5.97
CA LYS A 48 7.22 -19.30 7.40
C LYS A 48 7.84 -17.92 7.66
N PRO A 49 7.08 -16.95 8.16
CA PRO A 49 7.65 -15.67 8.54
C PRO A 49 8.40 -15.81 9.86
N ASP A 50 9.56 -15.17 9.97
CA ASP A 50 10.32 -15.05 11.20
C ASP A 50 10.06 -13.68 11.85
N VAL A 51 9.92 -13.66 13.18
CA VAL A 51 9.56 -12.47 13.93
C VAL A 51 10.55 -12.26 15.07
N HIS A 52 11.21 -11.10 15.09
CA HIS A 52 12.12 -10.72 16.16
C HIS A 52 11.54 -9.57 16.97
N ARG A 53 11.73 -9.63 18.29
CA ARG A 53 11.23 -8.61 19.23
C ARG A 53 12.37 -8.07 20.05
N THR A 54 12.53 -6.76 20.02
CA THR A 54 13.62 -6.06 20.73
C THR A 54 13.05 -4.97 21.61
N ALA A 55 13.27 -5.06 22.92
CA ALA A 55 12.81 -4.04 23.86
C ALA A 55 13.48 -2.69 23.59
N LEU A 56 12.68 -1.62 23.68
CA LEU A 56 13.19 -0.25 23.65
C LEU A 56 13.67 0.15 25.05
N LYS A 57 14.74 0.94 25.11
CA LYS A 57 15.24 1.51 26.36
C LYS A 57 14.51 2.82 26.65
N THR A 58 13.67 2.83 27.68
CA THR A 58 12.97 4.03 28.16
C THR A 58 13.91 4.94 28.97
N SER A 59 13.75 6.25 28.83
CA SER A 59 14.43 7.25 29.65
C SER A 59 13.96 7.18 31.11
N PRO A 60 14.78 7.64 32.07
CA PRO A 60 14.36 7.72 33.48
C PRO A 60 13.10 8.58 33.69
N ASP A 61 12.93 9.62 32.87
CA ASP A 61 11.79 10.53 32.93
C ASP A 61 10.52 9.97 32.25
N GLY A 62 10.63 8.83 31.56
CA GLY A 62 9.50 8.14 30.91
C GLY A 62 8.96 8.86 29.66
N ASP A 63 9.62 9.92 29.22
CA ASP A 63 9.22 10.77 28.10
C ASP A 63 9.76 10.31 26.74
N SER A 64 10.71 9.38 26.73
CA SER A 64 11.37 8.91 25.52
C SER A 64 11.77 7.45 25.64
N ALA A 65 11.81 6.75 24.51
CA ALA A 65 12.33 5.40 24.41
C ALA A 65 13.11 5.23 23.12
N SER A 66 14.17 4.42 23.13
CA SER A 66 15.02 4.26 21.95
C SER A 66 15.64 2.88 21.82
N LEU A 67 15.94 2.54 20.57
CA LEU A 67 16.86 1.46 20.21
C LEU A 67 18.00 2.10 19.43
N ALA A 68 19.19 2.11 20.05
CA ALA A 68 20.39 2.62 19.39
C ALA A 68 20.69 1.81 18.12
N ARG A 69 21.38 2.45 17.18
CA ARG A 69 21.79 1.85 15.91
C ARG A 69 22.46 0.50 16.14
N ARG A 70 21.95 -0.54 15.49
CA ARG A 70 22.48 -1.90 15.60
C ARG A 70 22.20 -2.74 14.36
N ASP A 71 22.98 -3.80 14.21
CA ASP A 71 22.68 -4.89 13.30
C ASP A 71 21.51 -5.74 13.85
N THR A 72 20.79 -6.37 12.93
CA THR A 72 19.69 -7.29 13.21
C THR A 72 19.77 -8.51 12.31
N GLU A 73 18.95 -9.51 12.60
CA GLU A 73 18.59 -10.50 11.58
C GLU A 73 17.82 -9.80 10.43
N PRO A 74 17.79 -10.38 9.22
CA PRO A 74 17.07 -9.81 8.09
C PRO A 74 15.58 -9.56 8.42
N PHE A 75 15.02 -8.51 7.84
CA PHE A 75 13.59 -8.21 7.93
C PHE A 75 13.15 -7.35 6.74
N SER A 76 11.86 -7.37 6.43
CA SER A 76 11.28 -6.47 5.40
C SER A 76 10.14 -5.62 5.93
N LEU A 77 9.64 -5.92 7.13
CA LEU A 77 8.56 -5.19 7.79
C LEU A 77 8.92 -4.93 9.24
N LEU A 78 8.50 -3.77 9.75
CA LEU A 78 8.73 -3.37 11.14
C LEU A 78 7.51 -2.66 11.73
N GLY A 79 7.41 -2.67 13.05
CA GLY A 79 6.46 -1.87 13.82
C GLY A 79 6.89 -1.76 15.28
N VAL A 80 6.36 -0.79 16.00
CA VAL A 80 6.59 -0.64 17.45
C VAL A 80 5.32 -1.01 18.20
N THR A 81 5.44 -1.87 19.21
CA THR A 81 4.30 -2.32 20.03
C THR A 81 4.51 -2.04 21.52
N TRP A 82 3.41 -1.95 22.26
CA TRP A 82 3.38 -1.68 23.71
C TRP A 82 2.29 -2.50 24.42
N THR A 83 2.40 -2.62 25.74
CA THR A 83 1.63 -3.61 26.50
C THR A 83 0.13 -3.33 26.50
N ASP A 84 -0.27 -2.12 26.85
CA ASP A 84 -1.69 -1.75 26.95
C ASP A 84 -2.23 -1.27 25.58
N PRO A 85 -3.12 -2.04 24.93
CA PRO A 85 -3.69 -1.65 23.64
C PRO A 85 -4.61 -0.42 23.69
N SER A 86 -5.02 0.02 24.88
CA SER A 86 -5.80 1.25 25.07
C SER A 86 -4.93 2.50 25.26
N ALA A 87 -3.67 2.32 25.66
CA ALA A 87 -2.71 3.41 25.77
C ALA A 87 -2.32 3.94 24.39
N ARG A 88 -2.05 5.25 24.32
CA ARG A 88 -1.70 5.96 23.09
C ARG A 88 -0.31 6.58 23.21
N VAL A 89 0.46 6.51 22.13
CA VAL A 89 1.65 7.33 21.95
C VAL A 89 1.22 8.60 21.22
N THR A 90 1.24 9.74 21.91
CA THR A 90 0.76 11.02 21.35
C THR A 90 1.85 11.87 20.70
N GLY A 91 3.11 11.49 20.86
CA GLY A 91 4.25 12.15 20.23
C GLY A 91 4.66 11.44 18.94
N SER A 92 5.96 11.29 18.71
CA SER A 92 6.48 10.66 17.51
C SER A 92 7.00 9.25 17.76
N VAL A 93 6.80 8.38 16.77
CA VAL A 93 7.50 7.10 16.64
C VAL A 93 8.21 7.13 15.30
N GLU A 94 9.53 6.98 15.30
CA GLU A 94 10.32 7.01 14.08
C GLU A 94 11.35 5.88 14.07
N ALA A 95 11.60 5.33 12.89
CA ALA A 95 12.62 4.35 12.65
C ALA A 95 13.50 4.76 11.46
N ARG A 96 14.74 4.31 11.44
CA ARG A 96 15.54 4.27 10.22
C ARG A 96 16.15 2.89 10.07
N THR A 97 16.30 2.45 8.83
CA THR A 97 16.78 1.10 8.52
C THR A 97 18.01 1.15 7.65
N ARG A 98 18.79 0.06 7.68
CA ARG A 98 19.88 -0.18 6.75
C ARG A 98 19.40 -1.15 5.68
N SER A 99 19.53 -0.76 4.41
CA SER A 99 19.27 -1.64 3.27
C SER A 99 20.26 -2.81 3.27
N ALA A 100 19.76 -4.04 3.22
CA ALA A 100 20.62 -5.22 3.11
C ALA A 100 21.35 -5.28 1.75
N ALA A 101 20.79 -4.65 0.70
CA ALA A 101 21.36 -4.65 -0.64
C ALA A 101 22.48 -3.62 -0.82
N THR A 102 22.37 -2.44 -0.19
CA THR A 102 23.31 -1.33 -0.39
C THR A 102 24.15 -1.00 0.84
N GLY A 103 23.75 -1.47 2.03
CA GLY A 103 24.37 -1.10 3.31
C GLY A 103 24.08 0.34 3.74
N GLU A 104 23.25 1.08 3.00
CA GLU A 104 22.95 2.48 3.28
C GLU A 104 21.81 2.62 4.27
N TRP A 105 21.91 3.65 5.13
CA TRP A 105 20.86 4.01 6.07
C TRP A 105 19.87 4.96 5.44
N THR A 106 18.58 4.74 5.70
CA THR A 106 17.54 5.71 5.39
C THR A 106 17.65 6.96 6.28
N GLY A 107 16.95 8.02 5.88
CA GLY A 107 16.50 9.04 6.83
C GLY A 107 15.54 8.46 7.88
N TRP A 108 15.15 9.28 8.86
CA TRP A 108 14.10 8.91 9.80
C TRP A 108 12.76 8.80 9.09
N LEU A 109 12.08 7.68 9.27
CA LEU A 109 10.75 7.39 8.76
C LEU A 109 9.76 7.41 9.92
N PRO A 110 8.68 8.19 9.84
CA PRO A 110 7.62 8.12 10.83
C PRO A 110 6.87 6.79 10.73
N LEU A 111 6.46 6.26 11.88
CA LEU A 111 5.53 5.14 12.00
C LEU A 111 4.21 5.68 12.54
N ASP A 112 3.13 5.43 11.82
CA ASP A 112 1.82 5.92 12.21
C ASP A 112 1.33 5.20 13.47
N THR A 113 0.69 5.93 14.37
CA THR A 113 0.14 5.40 15.63
C THR A 113 -1.39 5.40 15.63
N GLU A 114 -2.01 6.08 14.67
CA GLU A 114 -3.45 6.09 14.46
C GLU A 114 -3.83 4.87 13.63
N ILE A 115 -4.41 3.87 14.30
CA ILE A 115 -4.90 2.67 13.63
C ILE A 115 -6.42 2.67 13.75
N ASP A 116 -7.08 2.92 12.62
CA ASP A 116 -8.52 2.82 12.53
C ASP A 116 -8.98 1.36 12.68
N GLY A 117 -10.12 1.16 13.36
CA GLY A 117 -10.82 -0.12 13.34
C GLY A 117 -10.17 -1.26 14.15
N ARG A 118 -9.57 -0.98 15.32
CA ARG A 118 -9.09 -2.03 16.25
C ARG A 118 -10.24 -2.87 16.82
N THR A 119 -10.72 -3.83 16.03
CA THR A 119 -11.81 -4.78 16.36
C THR A 119 -11.44 -5.82 17.43
N GLU A 120 -10.15 -5.88 17.76
CA GLU A 120 -9.54 -6.86 18.67
C GLU A 120 -9.44 -6.35 20.12
N THR A 121 -9.86 -5.11 20.38
CA THR A 121 -9.78 -4.49 21.71
C THR A 121 -10.51 -5.34 22.76
N GLY A 122 -9.82 -5.72 23.84
CA GLY A 122 -10.36 -6.55 24.92
C GLY A 122 -10.04 -8.05 24.82
N ARG A 123 -9.40 -8.52 23.73
CA ARG A 123 -8.87 -9.89 23.68
C ARG A 123 -7.53 -9.99 24.41
N SER A 124 -7.33 -11.11 25.09
CA SER A 124 -6.06 -11.40 25.77
C SER A 124 -4.91 -11.42 24.76
N GLY A 125 -3.76 -10.85 25.14
CA GLY A 125 -2.55 -10.83 24.30
C GLY A 125 -2.52 -9.73 23.24
N VAL A 126 -3.57 -8.94 23.09
CA VAL A 126 -3.58 -7.78 22.18
C VAL A 126 -2.71 -6.67 22.76
N ARG A 127 -1.88 -6.09 21.89
CA ARG A 127 -0.96 -4.99 22.21
C ARG A 127 -1.32 -3.76 21.42
N GLY A 128 -0.94 -2.60 21.93
CA GLY A 128 -0.93 -1.40 21.11
C GLY A 128 0.19 -1.49 20.09
N THR A 129 -0.01 -0.93 18.91
CA THR A 129 0.94 -1.02 17.81
C THR A 129 0.89 0.24 16.97
N THR A 130 2.00 0.54 16.31
CA THR A 130 2.02 1.40 15.13
C THR A 130 1.44 0.66 13.93
N GLU A 131 1.07 1.39 12.89
CA GLU A 131 0.87 0.78 11.57
C GLU A 131 2.16 0.07 11.14
N PRO A 132 2.09 -1.21 10.73
CA PRO A 132 3.26 -1.92 10.25
C PRO A 132 3.78 -1.29 8.96
N ARG A 133 5.09 -1.10 8.88
CA ARG A 133 5.73 -0.47 7.72
C ARG A 133 6.60 -1.46 6.97
N TRP A 134 6.32 -1.63 5.68
CA TRP A 134 7.24 -2.29 4.76
C TRP A 134 8.42 -1.36 4.45
N VAL A 135 9.63 -1.86 4.63
CA VAL A 135 10.88 -1.12 4.43
C VAL A 135 11.79 -1.78 3.37
N GLY A 136 11.36 -2.93 2.84
CA GLY A 136 12.19 -3.77 1.98
C GLY A 136 13.31 -4.48 2.75
N PRO A 137 14.10 -5.34 2.07
CA PRO A 137 15.14 -6.13 2.72
C PRO A 137 16.13 -5.27 3.50
N SER A 138 16.13 -5.43 4.82
CA SER A 138 16.89 -4.62 5.77
C SER A 138 17.58 -5.52 6.80
N ASP A 139 18.74 -5.09 7.31
CA ASP A 139 19.58 -5.85 8.24
C ASP A 139 20.15 -4.99 9.39
N GLY A 140 19.64 -3.78 9.53
CA GLY A 140 19.98 -2.86 10.60
C GLY A 140 18.85 -1.89 10.89
N VAL A 141 18.74 -1.48 12.15
CA VAL A 141 17.64 -0.60 12.60
C VAL A 141 18.09 0.34 13.71
N GLU A 142 17.40 1.48 13.77
CA GLU A 142 17.44 2.41 14.89
C GLU A 142 16.04 2.99 15.09
N VAL A 143 15.62 3.12 16.34
CA VAL A 143 14.25 3.56 16.69
C VAL A 143 14.32 4.64 17.74
N ARG A 144 13.46 5.65 17.60
CA ARG A 144 13.22 6.65 18.63
C ARG A 144 11.72 6.88 18.81
N VAL A 145 11.32 7.03 20.06
CA VAL A 145 9.95 7.31 20.48
C VAL A 145 10.00 8.48 21.44
N LEU A 146 9.15 9.46 21.22
CA LEU A 146 9.01 10.63 22.07
C LEU A 146 7.55 10.76 22.50
N ALA A 147 7.33 11.09 23.76
CA ALA A 147 6.02 11.51 24.25
C ALA A 147 5.65 12.86 23.62
N GLY A 148 4.34 13.11 23.45
CA GLY A 148 3.86 14.40 22.98
C GLY A 148 4.09 15.49 24.02
N ASP A 149 4.25 16.74 23.57
CA ASP A 149 4.42 17.89 24.46
C ASP A 149 3.28 17.97 25.48
N GLY A 150 3.63 18.06 26.77
CA GLY A 150 2.66 18.15 27.86
C GLY A 150 1.93 16.83 28.19
N ALA A 151 2.35 15.70 27.65
CA ALA A 151 1.82 14.38 28.02
C ALA A 151 2.10 14.08 29.50
N ARG A 152 1.04 14.05 30.32
CA ARG A 152 1.14 13.80 31.77
C ARG A 152 1.42 12.33 32.12
N ALA A 153 1.09 11.40 31.22
CA ALA A 153 1.13 9.96 31.47
C ALA A 153 2.43 9.28 31.00
N GLY A 154 3.36 10.02 30.37
CA GLY A 154 4.57 9.44 29.78
C GLY A 154 4.28 8.47 28.62
N LEU A 155 5.30 7.71 28.21
CA LEU A 155 5.18 6.66 27.21
C LEU A 155 4.55 5.37 27.79
N PRO A 156 3.81 4.59 26.98
CA PRO A 156 3.24 3.33 27.42
C PRO A 156 4.33 2.30 27.76
N GLU A 157 4.03 1.42 28.71
CA GLU A 157 4.97 0.40 29.15
C GLU A 157 5.19 -0.70 28.11
N GLY A 158 6.36 -1.35 28.21
CA GLY A 158 6.69 -2.52 27.40
C GLY A 158 6.83 -2.21 25.91
N LEU A 159 7.28 -1.00 25.59
CA LEU A 159 7.66 -0.59 24.25
C LEU A 159 8.74 -1.51 23.68
N ARG A 160 8.48 -2.04 22.49
CA ARG A 160 9.42 -2.88 21.76
C ARG A 160 9.27 -2.70 20.26
N LEU A 161 10.37 -2.90 19.55
CA LEU A 161 10.38 -3.08 18.11
C LEU A 161 10.05 -4.54 17.78
N ASP A 162 9.08 -4.75 16.90
CA ASP A 162 8.78 -6.04 16.28
C ASP A 162 9.20 -5.94 14.80
N THR A 163 10.12 -6.80 14.35
CA THR A 163 10.54 -6.93 12.95
C THR A 163 10.12 -8.27 12.39
N VAL A 164 9.79 -8.31 11.10
CA VAL A 164 9.32 -9.50 10.40
C VAL A 164 10.15 -9.72 9.15
N ASP A 165 10.75 -10.90 9.07
CA ASP A 165 11.20 -11.47 7.80
C ASP A 165 10.03 -12.25 7.20
N PRO A 166 9.45 -11.82 6.07
CA PRO A 166 8.40 -12.59 5.40
C PRO A 166 8.91 -13.93 4.86
N GLY A 167 10.23 -14.12 4.81
CA GLY A 167 10.89 -15.26 4.17
C GLY A 167 10.76 -15.24 2.65
N GLY A 168 11.23 -16.31 2.02
CA GLY A 168 11.24 -16.48 0.58
C GLY A 168 12.43 -15.80 -0.09
N ASP A 169 12.88 -16.37 -1.20
CA ASP A 169 13.92 -15.74 -2.01
C ASP A 169 13.36 -14.42 -2.57
N THR A 170 14.08 -13.30 -2.38
CA THR A 170 13.72 -12.00 -2.98
C THR A 170 13.92 -12.00 -4.51
N THR A 171 14.30 -13.14 -5.07
CA THR A 171 14.37 -13.36 -6.51
C THR A 171 12.95 -13.26 -7.07
N PRO A 172 12.70 -12.41 -8.07
CA PRO A 172 11.39 -12.35 -8.70
C PRO A 172 10.98 -13.75 -9.14
N LEU A 173 9.84 -14.23 -8.63
CA LEU A 173 9.22 -15.43 -9.16
C LEU A 173 9.00 -15.17 -10.65
N ALA A 174 9.49 -16.07 -11.52
CA ALA A 174 9.14 -16.10 -12.93
C ALA A 174 7.69 -16.59 -13.12
N ALA A 175 6.78 -16.10 -12.28
CA ALA A 175 5.36 -16.30 -12.42
C ALA A 175 4.89 -15.32 -13.50
N GLU A 176 4.38 -15.87 -14.61
CA GLU A 176 3.70 -15.03 -15.58
C GLU A 176 2.50 -14.37 -14.90
N PRO A 177 2.24 -13.07 -15.15
CA PRO A 177 1.08 -12.40 -14.58
C PRO A 177 -0.17 -13.13 -15.03
N ALA A 178 -0.93 -13.68 -14.07
CA ALA A 178 -2.24 -14.25 -14.32
C ALA A 178 -3.22 -13.10 -14.60
N ALA A 179 -3.21 -12.59 -15.84
CA ALA A 179 -4.28 -11.75 -16.32
C ALA A 179 -5.52 -12.63 -16.50
N PHE A 180 -6.63 -12.23 -15.88
CA PHE A 180 -7.93 -12.82 -16.19
C PHE A 180 -8.26 -12.51 -17.65
N SER A 181 -8.14 -13.50 -18.54
CA SER A 181 -8.69 -13.39 -19.88
C SER A 181 -10.18 -13.64 -19.77
N VAL A 182 -11.00 -12.59 -19.93
CA VAL A 182 -12.41 -12.79 -20.29
C VAL A 182 -12.38 -13.30 -21.73
N GLU A 183 -12.76 -14.55 -21.92
CA GLU A 183 -13.07 -15.06 -23.24
C GLU A 183 -14.34 -14.34 -23.69
N GLU A 184 -14.20 -13.21 -24.40
CA GLU A 184 -15.27 -12.75 -25.27
C GLU A 184 -15.39 -13.80 -26.36
N THR A 185 -16.22 -14.82 -26.11
CA THR A 185 -16.77 -15.64 -27.17
C THR A 185 -17.45 -14.64 -28.11
N PRO A 186 -17.06 -14.52 -29.39
CA PRO A 186 -17.81 -13.73 -30.33
C PRO A 186 -19.22 -14.29 -30.29
N SER A 187 -20.18 -13.53 -29.77
CA SER A 187 -21.58 -13.86 -29.94
C SER A 187 -21.77 -13.98 -31.44
N GLU A 188 -22.11 -15.18 -31.91
CA GLU A 188 -22.63 -15.32 -33.27
C GLU A 188 -23.71 -14.26 -33.43
N GLU A 189 -23.51 -13.40 -34.40
CA GLU A 189 -24.52 -12.52 -34.94
C GLU A 189 -25.75 -13.40 -35.21
N PRO A 190 -26.93 -13.10 -34.66
CA PRO A 190 -28.10 -13.93 -34.89
C PRO A 190 -28.36 -13.94 -36.39
N THR A 191 -28.19 -15.11 -37.01
CA THR A 191 -28.59 -15.32 -38.41
C THR A 191 -30.07 -14.98 -38.51
N PRO A 192 -30.48 -14.05 -39.40
CA PRO A 192 -31.90 -13.74 -39.59
C PRO A 192 -32.64 -15.02 -39.98
N GLY A 193 -33.40 -15.57 -39.04
CA GLY A 193 -34.28 -16.70 -39.26
C GLY A 193 -35.43 -16.28 -40.15
N GLU A 194 -35.65 -17.05 -41.21
CA GLU A 194 -36.70 -16.89 -42.20
C GLU A 194 -38.08 -16.73 -41.54
N GLU A 195 -38.74 -15.61 -41.86
CA GLU A 195 -40.04 -15.20 -41.32
C GLU A 195 -41.16 -16.10 -41.90
N PRO A 196 -41.92 -16.84 -41.07
CA PRO A 196 -43.10 -17.56 -41.56
C PRO A 196 -44.20 -16.58 -41.99
N PRO A 197 -44.97 -16.88 -43.05
CA PRO A 197 -45.84 -15.89 -43.68
C PRO A 197 -47.02 -15.49 -42.78
N VAL A 198 -47.24 -14.18 -42.68
CA VAL A 198 -48.33 -13.54 -41.95
C VAL A 198 -49.65 -13.71 -42.73
N PRO A 199 -50.73 -14.28 -42.16
CA PRO A 199 -52.06 -14.18 -42.76
C PRO A 199 -52.64 -12.76 -42.56
N PRO A 200 -53.47 -12.27 -43.50
CA PRO A 200 -53.92 -10.87 -43.52
C PRO A 200 -54.86 -10.52 -42.35
N PRO A 201 -54.93 -9.24 -41.96
CA PRO A 201 -55.83 -8.77 -40.92
C PRO A 201 -57.28 -8.77 -41.45
N SER A 202 -58.22 -9.23 -40.61
CA SER A 202 -59.64 -9.02 -40.83
C SER A 202 -60.07 -7.75 -40.08
N GLU A 203 -60.40 -6.71 -40.84
CA GLU A 203 -61.34 -5.63 -40.48
C GLU A 203 -62.70 -6.28 -40.07
N GLU A 204 -63.56 -5.79 -39.19
CA GLU A 204 -63.84 -4.53 -38.45
C GLU A 204 -64.99 -4.90 -37.44
N PRO A 205 -65.70 -4.04 -36.66
CA PRO A 205 -65.67 -2.57 -36.56
C PRO A 205 -65.70 -1.98 -35.12
N VAL A 206 -65.55 -0.67 -35.10
CA VAL A 206 -65.64 0.34 -34.03
C VAL A 206 -67.08 0.59 -33.55
N GLU A 207 -67.29 0.86 -32.25
CA GLU A 207 -68.17 1.93 -31.71
C GLU A 207 -67.60 2.34 -30.30
N GLU A 208 -67.00 3.52 -30.03
CA GLU A 208 -67.47 4.93 -29.89
C GLU A 208 -68.07 5.29 -28.48
N PRO A 209 -68.19 6.57 -28.06
CA PRO A 209 -67.20 7.28 -27.20
C PRO A 209 -67.77 8.01 -25.94
N THR A 210 -66.89 8.72 -25.19
CA THR A 210 -67.16 9.96 -24.37
C THR A 210 -67.95 9.77 -23.04
N ASP A 211 -67.61 10.32 -21.86
CA ASP A 211 -67.28 11.71 -21.47
C ASP A 211 -66.62 11.80 -20.06
N GLU A 212 -66.01 12.96 -19.80
CA GLU A 212 -65.32 13.56 -18.61
C GLU A 212 -66.05 13.52 -17.23
N PRO A 213 -65.55 14.12 -16.09
CA PRO A 213 -64.28 14.85 -15.82
C PRO A 213 -63.57 14.58 -14.45
N SER A 214 -62.38 15.20 -14.29
CA SER A 214 -61.63 15.53 -13.04
C SER A 214 -62.28 16.76 -12.31
N PRO A 215 -61.78 17.41 -11.21
CA PRO A 215 -60.63 17.23 -10.30
C PRO A 215 -60.98 17.39 -8.77
N THR A 216 -60.06 17.27 -7.78
CA THR A 216 -59.37 18.41 -7.09
C THR A 216 -58.67 17.91 -5.79
N PRO A 217 -57.52 18.50 -5.38
CA PRO A 217 -56.70 18.07 -4.23
C PRO A 217 -57.12 18.66 -2.88
N THR A 218 -56.47 18.21 -1.79
CA THR A 218 -56.36 18.90 -0.49
C THR A 218 -54.91 18.88 -0.04
#